data_AF-A0A8J3CK64-F1
#
_entry.id   AF-A0A8J3CK64-F1
#
_cell.length_a   1.000
_cell.length_b   1.000
_cell.length_c   1.000
_cell.angle_alpha   90.00
_cell.angle_beta   90.00
_cell.angle_gamma   90.00
#
_symmetry.space_group_name_H-M   'P 1'
#
loop_
_entity.id
_entity.type
_entity.pdbx_description
1 polymer ?
#
loop_
_entity_poly.entity_id
_entity_poly.type
_entity_poly.pdbx_seq_one_letter_code
_entity_poly.pdbx_strand_id
1 'polypeptide(L)'
;MAKRRTHSPLAAPLQTLATMGYAVPGTVLAVGVFVPVAWLDNVLLQYVWHNAASGAILKGTLWVMMWAYVVRFLAVGYSSVDAAMQRVTVNQERSVRSLGVSGVALVRRLYLPLMRGGLLTAIIMVFVDVMKEMPITLMTRPFGWDTLSVRIFSLTTEGLWREAALPALALIVAGLLPVLYLARQDEA
;
A
#
# COMPACT_ATOMS: atom_id res chain seq x y z
N MET A 1 -18.82 -11.98 -8.14
CA MET A 1 -19.14 -11.94 -9.59
C MET A 1 -18.01 -11.37 -10.48
N ALA A 2 -16.86 -10.94 -9.94
CA ALA A 2 -15.67 -10.54 -10.72
C ALA A 2 -15.15 -11.66 -11.66
N LYS A 3 -15.34 -12.93 -11.28
CA LYS A 3 -15.04 -14.12 -12.10
C LYS A 3 -15.82 -14.19 -13.43
N ARG A 4 -16.84 -13.34 -13.62
CA ARG A 4 -17.74 -13.36 -14.79
C ARG A 4 -17.44 -12.30 -15.86
N ARG A 5 -16.49 -11.37 -15.62
CA ARG A 5 -16.20 -10.25 -16.55
C ARG A 5 -14.98 -10.46 -17.45
N THR A 6 -14.08 -11.39 -17.14
CA THR A 6 -12.92 -11.70 -17.99
C THR A 6 -12.73 -13.21 -18.10
N HIS A 7 -13.07 -13.79 -19.25
CA HIS A 7 -12.70 -15.15 -19.65
C HIS A 7 -11.19 -15.25 -19.99
N SER A 8 -10.32 -14.53 -19.26
CA SER A 8 -8.86 -14.63 -19.45
C SER A 8 -8.31 -15.66 -18.48
N PRO A 9 -7.62 -16.72 -18.94
CA PRO A 9 -7.00 -17.70 -18.06
C PRO A 9 -5.93 -17.10 -17.14
N LEU A 10 -5.46 -15.88 -17.45
CA LEU A 10 -4.47 -15.14 -16.65
C LEU A 10 -5.07 -14.34 -15.49
N ALA A 11 -6.38 -14.12 -15.46
CA ALA A 11 -7.01 -13.27 -14.44
C ALA A 11 -6.98 -13.91 -13.04
N ALA A 12 -7.21 -15.22 -12.95
CA ALA A 12 -7.18 -15.96 -11.69
C ALA A 12 -5.78 -15.99 -11.04
N PRO A 13 -4.69 -16.35 -11.75
CA PRO A 13 -3.37 -16.33 -11.13
C PRO A 13 -2.90 -14.92 -10.76
N LEU A 14 -3.22 -13.89 -11.55
CA LEU A 14 -2.90 -12.50 -11.21
C LEU A 14 -3.63 -12.02 -9.95
N GLN A 15 -4.89 -12.42 -9.77
CA GLN A 15 -5.66 -12.09 -8.57
C GLN A 15 -5.06 -12.76 -7.33
N THR A 16 -4.70 -14.05 -7.43
CA THR A 16 -4.03 -14.76 -6.33
C THR A 16 -2.71 -14.09 -5.98
N LEU A 17 -1.91 -13.71 -6.98
CA LEU A 17 -0.64 -13.01 -6.77
C LEU A 17 -0.86 -11.64 -6.07
N ALA A 18 -1.90 -10.91 -6.44
CA ALA A 18 -2.22 -9.60 -5.86
C ALA A 18 -2.69 -9.68 -4.39
N THR A 19 -3.30 -10.79 -3.96
CA THR A 19 -3.82 -10.96 -2.58
C THR A 19 -2.90 -11.76 -1.66
N MET A 20 -1.88 -12.43 -2.20
CA MET A 20 -0.89 -13.20 -1.43
C MET A 20 -0.19 -12.39 -0.33
N GLY A 21 0.00 -11.07 -0.52
CA GLY A 21 0.65 -10.19 0.45
C GLY A 21 -0.06 -10.10 1.81
N TYR A 22 -1.36 -10.43 1.88
CA TYR A 22 -2.11 -10.42 3.15
C TYR A 22 -1.79 -11.63 4.05
N ALA A 23 -1.41 -12.77 3.46
CA ALA A 23 -1.15 -14.00 4.22
C ALA A 23 0.21 -14.00 4.94
N VAL A 24 1.09 -13.05 4.61
CA VAL A 24 2.47 -13.04 5.10
C VAL A 24 2.60 -12.04 6.26
N PRO A 25 3.16 -12.46 7.42
CA PRO A 25 3.44 -11.54 8.53
C PRO A 25 4.30 -10.36 8.06
N GLY A 26 4.06 -9.16 8.61
CA GLY A 26 4.76 -7.94 8.18
C GLY A 26 6.29 -8.03 8.30
N THR A 27 6.78 -8.71 9.33
CA THR A 27 8.21 -8.99 9.53
C THR A 27 8.80 -9.91 8.44
N VAL A 28 8.06 -10.93 8.02
CA VAL A 28 8.49 -11.86 6.97
C VAL A 28 8.53 -11.15 5.62
N LEU A 29 7.54 -10.30 5.31
CA LEU A 29 7.58 -9.45 4.12
C LEU A 29 8.73 -8.44 4.17
N ALA A 30 8.99 -7.83 5.33
CA ALA A 30 10.09 -6.89 5.50
C ALA A 30 11.44 -7.55 5.16
N VAL A 31 11.72 -8.72 5.74
CA VAL A 31 12.92 -9.49 5.41
C VAL A 31 12.92 -9.94 3.95
N GLY A 32 11.78 -10.43 3.46
CA GLY A 32 11.62 -10.94 2.10
C GLY A 32 11.83 -9.89 1.01
N VAL A 33 11.54 -8.61 1.29
CA VAL A 33 11.85 -7.49 0.38
C VAL A 33 13.26 -6.95 0.63
N PHE A 34 13.69 -6.84 1.89
CA PHE A 34 14.98 -6.27 2.24
C PHE A 34 16.15 -7.12 1.73
N VAL A 35 16.11 -8.45 1.86
CA VAL A 35 17.22 -9.34 1.49
C VAL A 35 17.54 -9.30 -0.02
N PRO A 36 16.56 -9.43 -0.94
CA PRO A 36 16.82 -9.30 -2.38
C PRO A 36 17.31 -7.91 -2.79
N VAL A 37 16.73 -6.86 -2.21
CA VAL A 37 17.19 -5.47 -2.44
C VAL A 37 18.62 -5.30 -1.95
N ALA A 38 18.94 -5.89 -0.79
CA ALA A 38 20.26 -5.80 -0.22
C ALA A 38 21.32 -6.53 -1.06
N TRP A 39 20.95 -7.69 -1.60
CA TRP A 39 21.77 -8.44 -2.54
C TRP A 39 21.99 -7.66 -3.84
N LEU A 40 20.93 -7.11 -4.44
CA LEU A 40 21.01 -6.33 -5.68
C LEU A 40 21.89 -5.09 -5.50
N ASP A 41 21.73 -4.39 -4.39
CA ASP A 41 22.57 -3.24 -4.02
C ASP A 41 24.06 -3.60 -3.96
N ASN A 42 24.40 -4.75 -3.36
CA ASN A 42 25.78 -5.23 -3.30
C ASN A 42 26.34 -5.57 -4.69
N VAL A 43 25.53 -6.18 -5.56
CA VAL A 43 25.91 -6.48 -6.95
C VAL A 43 26.15 -5.19 -7.73
N LEU A 44 25.25 -4.21 -7.63
CA LEU A 44 25.40 -2.92 -8.30
C LEU A 44 26.65 -2.16 -7.84
N LEU A 45 26.94 -2.19 -6.54
CA LEU A 45 28.18 -1.61 -6.00
C LEU A 45 29.43 -2.24 -6.63
N GLN A 46 29.45 -3.56 -6.82
CA GLN A 46 30.57 -4.27 -7.45
C GLN A 46 30.78 -3.88 -8.93
N TYR A 47 29.70 -3.64 -9.67
CA TYR A 47 29.78 -3.29 -11.10
C TYR A 47 29.98 -1.81 -11.39
N VAL A 48 29.46 -0.90 -10.55
CA VAL A 48 29.42 0.55 -10.84
C VAL A 48 30.51 1.32 -10.10
N TRP A 49 30.96 0.88 -8.91
CA TRP A 49 31.94 1.62 -8.10
C TRP A 49 32.93 0.70 -7.37
N HIS A 50 34.06 0.41 -8.00
CA HIS A 50 35.16 -0.38 -7.39
C HIS A 50 35.86 0.28 -6.19
N ASN A 51 35.55 1.53 -5.82
CA ASN A 51 36.30 2.31 -4.81
C ASN A 51 35.48 3.28 -3.94
N ALA A 52 34.15 3.17 -3.89
CA ALA A 52 33.38 4.04 -3.01
C ALA A 52 33.28 3.45 -1.60
N ALA A 53 34.08 3.97 -0.68
CA ALA A 53 33.94 3.78 0.77
C ALA A 53 32.67 4.43 1.36
N SER A 54 31.61 4.65 0.57
CA SER A 54 30.49 5.50 0.95
C SER A 54 29.16 5.05 0.34
N GLY A 55 28.27 4.56 1.21
CA GLY A 55 26.81 4.58 1.03
C GLY A 55 26.23 3.44 0.19
N ALA A 56 25.24 2.75 0.74
CA ALA A 56 24.35 1.91 -0.06
C ALA A 56 23.63 2.77 -1.11
N ILE A 57 23.46 2.25 -2.33
CA ILE A 57 22.84 2.97 -3.46
C ILE A 57 21.31 2.88 -3.36
N LEU A 58 20.81 1.68 -3.06
CA LEU A 58 19.39 1.36 -2.95
C LEU A 58 18.94 1.23 -1.51
N LYS A 59 19.76 0.67 -0.61
CA LYS A 59 19.36 0.51 0.80
C LYS A 59 19.27 1.88 1.47
N GLY A 60 18.22 2.10 2.24
CA GLY A 60 17.97 3.39 2.88
C GLY A 60 17.47 4.46 1.91
N THR A 61 17.01 4.09 0.70
CA THR A 61 16.26 5.02 -0.16
C THR A 61 14.76 4.93 0.10
N LEU A 62 14.06 6.07 -0.04
CA LEU A 62 12.60 6.10 0.09
C LEU A 62 11.93 5.22 -0.97
N TRP A 63 12.54 5.06 -2.14
CA TRP A 63 12.02 4.24 -3.24
C TRP A 63 11.84 2.77 -2.87
N VAL A 64 12.82 2.15 -2.23
CA VAL A 64 12.74 0.76 -1.77
C VAL A 64 11.59 0.59 -0.78
N MET A 65 11.46 1.54 0.15
CA MET A 65 10.41 1.53 1.15
C MET A 65 9.02 1.69 0.52
N MET A 66 8.86 2.64 -0.42
CA MET A 66 7.62 2.81 -1.17
C MET A 66 7.24 1.56 -1.95
N TRP A 67 8.21 0.91 -2.60
CA TRP A 67 7.95 -0.32 -3.36
C TRP A 67 7.54 -1.48 -2.44
N ALA A 68 8.20 -1.65 -1.29
CA ALA A 68 7.83 -2.63 -0.28
C ALA A 68 6.40 -2.41 0.25
N TYR A 69 6.02 -1.15 0.47
CA TYR A 69 4.65 -0.79 0.85
C TYR A 69 3.64 -1.10 -0.24
N VAL A 70 3.94 -0.81 -1.50
CA VAL A 70 3.07 -1.18 -2.62
C VAL A 70 2.81 -2.68 -2.60
N VAL A 71 3.86 -3.51 -2.53
CA VAL A 71 3.72 -4.97 -2.51
C VAL A 71 2.87 -5.45 -1.33
N ARG A 72 3.08 -4.91 -0.13
CA ARG A 72 2.35 -5.31 1.07
C ARG A 72 0.89 -4.85 1.08
N PHE A 73 0.64 -3.59 0.76
CA PHE A 73 -0.69 -2.97 0.91
C PHE A 73 -1.55 -3.03 -0.35
N LEU A 74 -1.03 -3.56 -1.46
CA LEU A 74 -1.82 -3.80 -2.67
C LEU A 74 -3.04 -4.68 -2.40
N ALA A 75 -2.89 -5.73 -1.59
CA ALA A 75 -3.97 -6.65 -1.24
C ALA A 75 -5.14 -5.93 -0.52
N VAL A 76 -4.81 -5.00 0.38
CA VAL A 76 -5.78 -4.20 1.14
C VAL A 76 -6.54 -3.25 0.24
N GLY A 77 -5.84 -2.57 -0.68
CA GLY A 77 -6.49 -1.71 -1.67
C GLY A 77 -7.36 -2.50 -2.66
N TYR A 78 -6.89 -3.68 -3.08
CA TYR A 78 -7.57 -4.51 -4.07
C TYR A 78 -8.96 -4.96 -3.60
N SER A 79 -9.12 -5.38 -2.33
CA SER A 79 -10.42 -5.83 -1.82
C SER A 79 -11.49 -4.74 -1.86
N SER A 80 -11.11 -3.52 -1.49
CA SER A 80 -11.99 -2.35 -1.50
C SER A 80 -12.36 -1.93 -2.93
N VAL A 81 -11.38 -1.96 -3.85
CA VAL A 81 -11.60 -1.67 -5.27
C VAL A 81 -12.48 -2.72 -5.94
N ASP A 82 -12.26 -4.01 -5.64
CA ASP A 82 -13.08 -5.10 -6.18
C ASP A 82 -14.53 -4.97 -5.71
N ALA A 83 -14.76 -4.70 -4.42
CA ALA A 83 -16.10 -4.45 -3.88
C ALA A 83 -16.77 -3.24 -4.57
N ALA A 84 -16.03 -2.16 -4.83
CA ALA A 84 -16.54 -1.00 -5.56
C ALA A 84 -16.90 -1.34 -7.01
N MET A 85 -16.07 -2.16 -7.66
CA MET A 85 -16.27 -2.59 -9.05
C MET A 85 -17.51 -3.47 -9.20
N GLN A 86 -17.84 -4.27 -8.18
CA GLN A 86 -19.04 -5.12 -8.17
C GLN A 86 -20.34 -4.30 -8.16
N ARG A 87 -20.31 -3.02 -7.76
CA ARG A 87 -21.48 -2.12 -7.82
C ARG A 87 -21.79 -1.67 -9.26
N VAL A 88 -20.82 -1.73 -10.18
CA VAL A 88 -21.01 -1.33 -11.58
C VAL A 88 -21.61 -2.49 -12.39
N THR A 89 -22.86 -2.34 -12.79
CA THR A 89 -23.57 -3.39 -13.54
C THR A 89 -23.09 -3.48 -15.00
N VAL A 90 -23.25 -4.66 -15.60
CA VAL A 90 -22.95 -4.87 -17.03
C VAL A 90 -23.87 -4.03 -17.92
N ASN A 91 -25.12 -3.79 -17.51
CA ASN A 91 -26.07 -3.01 -18.28
C ASN A 91 -25.68 -1.53 -18.35
N GLN A 92 -25.28 -0.93 -17.22
CA GLN A 92 -24.76 0.46 -17.19
C GLN A 92 -23.57 0.63 -18.14
N GLU A 93 -22.65 -0.34 -18.15
CA GLU A 93 -21.50 -0.32 -19.06
C GLU A 93 -21.90 -0.45 -20.53
N ARG A 94 -22.81 -1.38 -20.86
CA ARG A 94 -23.29 -1.56 -22.23
C ARG A 94 -24.01 -0.32 -22.76
N SER A 95 -24.82 0.35 -21.94
CA SER A 95 -25.51 1.59 -22.31
C SER A 95 -24.54 2.74 -22.61
N VAL A 96 -23.48 2.89 -21.82
CA VAL A 96 -22.45 3.91 -22.08
C VAL A 96 -21.63 3.57 -23.33
N ARG A 97 -21.31 2.29 -23.53
CA ARG A 97 -20.60 1.83 -24.74
C ARG A 97 -21.44 1.99 -26.02
N SER A 98 -22.76 1.81 -25.97
CA SER A 98 -23.64 2.04 -27.13
C SER A 98 -23.70 3.51 -27.55
N LEU A 99 -23.34 4.44 -26.65
CA LEU A 99 -23.16 5.87 -26.96
C LEU A 99 -21.76 6.18 -27.52
N GLY A 100 -20.99 5.17 -27.93
CA GLY A 100 -19.65 5.32 -28.51
C GLY A 100 -18.52 5.58 -27.49
N VAL A 101 -18.81 5.58 -26.19
CA VAL A 101 -17.80 5.83 -25.15
C VAL A 101 -16.99 4.57 -24.87
N SER A 102 -15.67 4.63 -25.06
CA SER A 102 -14.75 3.50 -24.86
C SER A 102 -13.41 3.93 -24.26
N GLY A 103 -12.56 2.96 -23.91
CA GLY A 103 -11.21 3.20 -23.39
C GLY A 103 -11.17 4.04 -22.12
N VAL A 104 -10.26 5.03 -22.08
CA VAL A 104 -10.08 5.93 -20.92
C VAL A 104 -11.33 6.77 -20.63
N ALA A 105 -12.11 7.11 -21.67
CA ALA A 105 -13.34 7.87 -21.50
C ALA A 105 -14.41 7.08 -20.72
N LEU A 106 -14.48 5.76 -20.93
CA LEU A 106 -15.36 4.88 -20.16
C LEU A 106 -14.92 4.83 -18.68
N VAL A 107 -13.62 4.74 -18.42
CA VAL A 107 -13.07 4.75 -17.05
C VAL A 107 -13.44 6.06 -16.34
N ARG A 108 -13.17 7.20 -16.97
CA ARG A 108 -13.41 8.52 -16.35
C ARG A 108 -14.89 8.86 -16.18
N ARG A 109 -15.76 8.47 -17.12
CA ARG A 109 -17.18 8.87 -17.13
C ARG A 109 -18.11 7.89 -16.41
N LEU A 110 -17.76 6.60 -16.35
CA LEU A 110 -18.59 5.58 -15.72
C LEU A 110 -17.94 5.03 -14.45
N TYR A 111 -16.75 4.44 -14.58
CA TYR A 111 -16.14 3.71 -13.47
C TYR A 111 -15.71 4.62 -12.32
N LEU A 112 -14.94 5.68 -12.61
CA LEU A 112 -14.40 6.59 -11.61
C LEU A 112 -15.50 7.23 -10.73
N PRO A 113 -16.58 7.82 -11.28
CA PRO A 113 -17.64 8.42 -10.44
C PRO A 113 -18.45 7.38 -9.67
N LEU A 114 -18.73 6.20 -10.24
CA LEU A 114 -19.48 5.15 -9.55
C LEU A 114 -18.67 4.47 -8.45
N MET A 115 -17.35 4.34 -8.64
CA MET A 115 -16.44 3.69 -7.69
C MET A 115 -15.83 4.68 -6.69
N ARG A 116 -16.08 5.99 -6.80
CA ARG A 116 -15.44 7.03 -5.97
C ARG A 116 -15.47 6.74 -4.47
N GLY A 117 -16.59 6.23 -3.96
CA GLY A 117 -16.75 5.90 -2.54
C GLY A 117 -15.84 4.75 -2.13
N GLY A 118 -15.86 3.65 -2.88
CA GLY A 118 -14.98 2.51 -2.59
C GLY A 118 -13.49 2.78 -2.87
N LEU A 119 -13.17 3.67 -3.80
CA LEU A 119 -11.80 4.17 -3.99
C LEU A 119 -11.33 5.00 -2.80
N LEU A 120 -12.20 5.87 -2.27
CA LEU A 120 -11.92 6.63 -1.06
C LEU A 120 -11.69 5.70 0.14
N THR A 121 -12.55 4.69 0.33
CA THR A 121 -12.36 3.63 1.33
C THR A 121 -11.00 2.95 1.17
N ALA A 122 -10.65 2.54 -0.05
CA ALA A 122 -9.37 1.88 -0.33
C ALA A 122 -8.17 2.76 0.05
N ILE A 123 -8.21 4.04 -0.33
CA ILE A 123 -7.14 5.01 -0.02
C ILE A 123 -7.00 5.20 1.49
N ILE A 124 -8.11 5.40 2.20
CA ILE A 124 -8.12 5.61 3.64
C ILE A 124 -7.58 4.37 4.37
N MET A 125 -8.03 3.18 4.00
CA MET A 125 -7.58 1.94 4.63
C MET A 125 -6.08 1.71 4.42
N VAL A 126 -5.60 1.84 3.17
CA VAL A 126 -4.17 1.72 2.87
C VAL A 126 -3.35 2.79 3.60
N PHE A 127 -3.83 4.03 3.67
CA PHE A 127 -3.15 5.09 4.41
C PHE A 127 -2.97 4.74 5.89
N VAL A 128 -4.03 4.30 6.55
CA VAL A 128 -3.99 3.92 7.97
C VAL A 128 -3.03 2.76 8.21
N ASP A 129 -3.04 1.77 7.32
CA ASP A 129 -2.16 0.60 7.42
C ASP A 129 -0.69 0.94 7.15
N VAL A 130 -0.40 1.82 6.18
CA VAL A 130 0.96 2.32 5.93
C VAL A 130 1.48 3.12 7.12
N MET A 131 0.63 3.96 7.71
CA MET A 131 1.03 4.85 8.81
C MET A 131 1.47 4.09 10.07
N LYS A 132 0.81 2.96 10.37
CA LYS A 132 1.16 2.09 11.51
C LYS A 132 2.27 1.07 11.19
N GLU A 133 2.66 0.95 9.93
CA GLU A 133 3.67 -0.03 9.52
C GLU A 133 5.02 0.34 10.13
N MET A 134 5.64 -0.65 10.77
CA MET A 134 6.92 -0.48 11.47
C MET A 134 7.98 -1.46 10.96
N PRO A 135 7.72 -2.77 10.79
CA PRO A 135 8.76 -3.72 10.40
C PRO A 135 9.46 -3.38 9.08
N ILE A 136 8.69 -3.09 8.02
CA ILE A 136 9.25 -2.69 6.72
C ILE A 136 10.04 -1.38 6.86
N THR A 137 9.47 -0.41 7.57
CA THR A 137 10.07 0.90 7.77
C THR A 137 11.39 0.82 8.49
N LEU A 138 11.42 0.08 9.59
CA LEU A 138 12.60 -0.08 10.43
C LEU A 138 13.77 -0.66 9.64
N MET A 139 13.51 -1.57 8.70
CA MET A 139 14.53 -2.22 7.88
C MET A 139 14.95 -1.39 6.65
N THR A 140 14.04 -0.62 6.05
CA THR A 140 14.28 0.02 4.74
C THR A 140 14.43 1.53 4.78
N ARG A 141 14.14 2.17 5.93
CA ARG A 141 14.18 3.63 6.06
C ARG A 141 15.55 4.23 5.77
N PRO A 142 15.59 5.46 5.21
CA PRO A 142 16.80 6.28 5.19
C PRO A 142 17.30 6.59 6.59
N PHE A 143 18.61 6.79 6.72
CA PHE A 143 19.22 7.25 7.97
C PHE A 143 18.67 8.64 8.37
N GLY A 144 18.34 8.80 9.64
CA GLY A 144 17.79 10.05 10.20
C GLY A 144 16.31 10.29 9.89
N TRP A 145 15.62 9.36 9.24
CA TRP A 145 14.19 9.46 8.94
C TRP A 145 13.39 8.50 9.82
N ASP A 146 12.88 9.03 10.94
CA ASP A 146 12.02 8.30 11.86
C ASP A 146 10.55 8.58 11.55
N THR A 147 9.77 7.53 11.27
CA THR A 147 8.30 7.64 11.29
C THR A 147 7.80 7.62 12.72
N LEU A 148 6.56 8.08 12.94
CA LEU A 148 5.91 7.98 14.25
C LEU A 148 5.91 6.53 14.78
N SER A 149 5.60 5.55 13.93
CA SER A 149 5.60 4.12 14.29
C SER A 149 6.96 3.63 14.77
N VAL A 150 8.04 4.01 14.08
CA VAL A 150 9.40 3.63 14.47
C VAL A 150 9.86 4.40 15.71
N ARG A 151 9.53 5.69 15.82
CA ARG A 151 9.90 6.50 16.99
C ARG A 151 9.27 5.99 18.27
N ILE A 152 7.99 5.60 18.22
CA ILE A 152 7.30 4.94 19.35
C ILE A 152 8.06 3.67 19.73
N PHE A 153 8.37 2.81 18.75
CA PHE A 153 9.09 1.56 18.98
C PHE A 153 10.46 1.80 19.65
N SER A 154 11.27 2.71 19.13
CA SER A 154 12.57 3.06 19.71
C SER A 154 12.45 3.56 21.15
N LEU A 155 11.58 4.54 21.42
CA LEU A 155 11.40 5.10 22.76
C LEU A 155 10.88 4.06 23.77
N THR A 156 9.96 3.18 23.35
CA THR A 156 9.47 2.10 24.22
C THR A 156 10.54 1.06 24.52
N THR A 157 11.41 0.75 23.55
CA THR A 157 12.51 -0.20 23.72
C THR A 157 13.60 0.38 24.63
N GLU A 158 13.80 1.70 24.60
CA GLU A 158 14.68 2.44 25.51
C GLU A 158 14.07 2.65 26.91
N GLY A 159 12.83 2.22 27.15
CA GLY A 159 12.12 2.41 28.43
C GLY A 159 11.61 3.83 28.67
N LEU A 160 11.66 4.70 27.65
CA LEU A 160 11.20 6.10 27.68
C LEU A 160 9.69 6.19 27.39
N TRP A 161 8.87 5.47 28.16
CA TRP A 161 7.42 5.37 27.96
C TRP A 161 6.70 6.72 27.96
N ARG A 162 7.16 7.65 28.81
CA ARG A 162 6.57 9.00 28.92
C ARG A 162 6.81 9.80 27.64
N GLU A 163 7.99 9.68 27.04
CA GLU A 163 8.32 10.36 25.78
C GLU A 163 7.63 9.68 24.59
N ALA A 164 7.43 8.37 24.64
CA ALA A 164 6.69 7.62 23.61
C ALA A 164 5.20 7.97 23.55
N ALA A 165 4.62 8.52 24.63
CA ALA A 165 3.20 8.85 24.70
C ALA A 165 2.79 9.90 23.65
N LEU A 166 3.59 10.95 23.44
CA LEU A 166 3.27 12.02 22.50
C LEU A 166 3.23 11.54 21.03
N PRO A 167 4.26 10.84 20.49
CA PRO A 167 4.20 10.30 19.14
C PRO A 167 3.12 9.22 19.00
N ALA A 168 2.82 8.45 20.05
CA ALA A 168 1.71 7.49 20.04
C ALA A 168 0.34 8.17 19.92
N LEU A 169 0.09 9.24 20.68
CA LEU A 169 -1.14 10.02 20.57
C LEU A 169 -1.26 10.68 19.20
N ALA A 170 -0.18 11.26 18.68
CA ALA A 170 -0.16 11.84 17.34
C ALA A 170 -0.50 10.80 16.27
N LEU A 171 0.06 9.59 16.36
CA LEU A 171 -0.24 8.48 15.47
C LEU A 171 -1.72 8.07 15.56
N ILE A 172 -2.26 7.94 16.77
CA ILE A 172 -3.68 7.60 16.98
C ILE A 172 -4.58 8.65 16.33
N VAL A 173 -4.36 9.94 16.61
CA VAL A 173 -5.19 11.02 16.04
C VAL A 173 -5.12 11.03 14.51
N ALA A 174 -3.91 10.93 13.96
CA ALA A 174 -3.71 10.92 12.51
C ALA A 174 -4.39 9.72 11.82
N GLY A 175 -4.44 8.56 12.48
CA GLY A 175 -5.11 7.37 11.95
C GLY A 175 -6.63 7.35 12.17
N LEU A 176 -7.09 7.92 13.28
CA LEU A 176 -8.50 7.91 13.66
C LEU A 176 -9.30 8.89 12.80
N LEU A 177 -8.75 10.05 12.46
CA LEU A 177 -9.44 11.10 11.70
C LEU A 177 -9.99 10.59 10.34
N PRO A 178 -9.19 9.94 9.47
CA PRO A 178 -9.68 9.36 8.21
C PRO A 178 -10.72 8.26 8.41
N VAL A 179 -10.55 7.42 9.43
CA VAL A 179 -11.47 6.30 9.71
C VAL A 179 -12.83 6.82 10.16
N LEU A 180 -12.86 7.83 11.04
CA LEU A 180 -14.10 8.46 11.48
C LEU A 180 -14.81 9.18 10.34
N TYR A 181 -14.04 9.83 9.45
CA TYR A 181 -14.61 10.43 8.24
C TYR A 181 -15.30 9.38 7.36
N LEU A 182 -14.67 8.21 7.17
CA LEU A 182 -15.25 7.13 6.40
C LEU A 182 -16.49 6.53 7.07
N ALA A 183 -16.44 6.26 8.38
CA ALA A 183 -17.56 5.69 9.13
C ALA A 183 -18.83 6.55 9.02
N ARG A 184 -18.68 7.87 9.01
CA ARG A 184 -19.80 8.80 8.84
C ARG A 184 -20.39 8.82 7.42
N GLN A 185 -19.64 8.40 6.41
CA GLN A 185 -20.15 8.31 5.03
C GLN A 185 -20.94 7.03 4.79
N ASP A 186 -20.65 5.96 5.52
CA ASP A 186 -21.41 4.70 5.41
C ASP A 186 -22.78 4.79 6.11
N GLU A 187 -22.93 5.72 7.07
CA GLU A 187 -24.18 5.98 7.81
C GLU A 187 -25.15 6.96 7.10
N ALA A 188 -24.70 7.65 6.04
CA ALA A 188 -25.45 8.71 5.33
C ALA A 188 -25.96 8.26 3.96
#